data_AF-A0A957IJD4-F1
#
_entry.id   AF-A0A957IJD4-F1
#
_cell.length_a   1.000
_cell.length_b   1.000
_cell.length_c   1.000
_cell.angle_alpha   90.00
_cell.angle_beta   90.00
_cell.angle_gamma   90.00
#
_symmetry.space_group_name_H-M   'P 1'
#
loop_
_entity.id
_entity.type
_entity.pdbx_description
1 polymer ?
#
loop_
_entity_poly.entity_id
_entity_poly.type
_entity_poly.pdbx_seq_one_letter_code
_entity_poly.pdbx_strand_id
1 'polypeptide(L)'
;MKVVPAHALAQLQRPAARVGPPIHYRIRHHTRFRYSHPVTEGFMEVRMQPISDEQQQCHSFKLTVEPQARVMMYEDSMGNLVHHFNVPGRHDQLVMKTEAVVAAHAYASLPSTLTSR
;
A
#
# COMPACT_ATOMS: atom_id res chain seq x y z
N MET A 1 4.41 -1.78 -38.58
CA MET A 1 3.98 -2.26 -37.24
C MET A 1 3.65 -1.02 -36.41
N LYS A 2 2.37 -0.64 -36.28
CA LYS A 2 1.95 0.49 -35.45
C LYS A 2 1.87 -0.01 -34.01
N VAL A 3 2.82 0.40 -33.18
CA VAL A 3 2.78 0.19 -31.73
C VAL A 3 1.64 1.06 -31.20
N VAL A 4 0.57 0.43 -30.72
CA VAL A 4 -0.48 1.12 -29.99
C VAL A 4 0.06 1.38 -28.57
N PRO A 5 0.09 2.62 -28.09
CA PRO A 5 0.64 2.93 -26.78
C PRO A 5 -0.28 2.44 -25.64
N ALA A 6 0.34 2.00 -24.53
CA ALA A 6 -0.33 1.36 -23.39
C ALA A 6 -1.34 2.25 -22.62
N HIS A 7 -1.47 3.54 -22.95
CA HIS A 7 -2.52 4.40 -22.40
C HIS A 7 -3.90 4.16 -23.06
N ALA A 8 -3.96 3.38 -24.15
CA ALA A 8 -5.18 3.14 -24.93
C ALA A 8 -6.11 2.03 -24.37
N LEU A 9 -5.93 1.59 -23.12
CA LEU A 9 -6.90 0.75 -22.40
C LEU A 9 -7.74 1.53 -21.37
N ALA A 10 -7.54 2.85 -21.25
CA ALA A 10 -8.32 3.70 -20.33
C ALA A 10 -9.76 4.00 -20.81
N GLN A 11 -10.23 3.35 -21.87
CA GLN A 11 -11.63 3.45 -22.31
C GLN A 11 -12.25 2.05 -22.27
N LEU A 12 -12.90 1.72 -21.13
CA LEU A 12 -14.14 0.94 -21.05
C LEU A 12 -14.51 0.54 -19.60
N GLN A 13 -14.50 1.46 -18.64
CA GLN A 13 -15.44 1.35 -17.52
C GLN A 13 -15.65 2.76 -16.96
N ARG A 14 -16.85 3.32 -17.10
CA ARG A 14 -17.25 4.44 -16.24
C ARG A 14 -17.07 3.93 -14.80
N PRO A 15 -16.36 4.64 -13.91
CA PRO A 15 -16.36 4.25 -12.51
C PRO A 15 -17.82 4.20 -12.08
N ALA A 16 -18.22 3.12 -11.42
CA ALA A 16 -19.56 3.03 -10.85
C ALA A 16 -19.80 4.30 -10.01
N ALA A 17 -21.04 4.80 -9.97
CA ALA A 17 -21.30 6.00 -9.20
C ALA A 17 -20.90 5.75 -7.73
N ARG A 18 -20.17 6.69 -7.12
CA ARG A 18 -19.89 6.66 -5.68
C ARG A 18 -21.23 6.68 -4.94
N VAL A 19 -21.36 5.85 -3.92
CA VAL A 19 -22.58 5.73 -3.12
C VAL A 19 -22.29 6.18 -1.70
N GLY A 20 -22.98 7.23 -1.27
CA GLY A 20 -22.91 7.72 0.11
C GLY A 20 -21.59 8.41 0.48
N PRO A 21 -21.46 8.81 1.76
CA PRO A 21 -20.23 9.39 2.28
C PRO A 21 -19.10 8.33 2.36
N PRO A 22 -17.82 8.74 2.35
CA PRO A 22 -16.72 7.81 2.50
C PRO A 22 -16.72 7.15 3.89
N ILE A 23 -16.28 5.90 3.93
CA ILE A 23 -16.11 5.14 5.17
C ILE A 23 -14.67 5.34 5.65
N HIS A 24 -14.51 5.74 6.91
CA HIS A 24 -13.20 5.94 7.51
C HIS A 24 -12.72 4.69 8.26
N TYR A 25 -11.53 4.23 7.91
CA TYR A 25 -10.85 3.11 8.54
C TYR A 25 -9.59 3.58 9.25
N ARG A 26 -9.30 2.93 10.38
CA ARG A 26 -7.98 2.97 10.99
C ARG A 26 -7.35 1.59 10.97
N ILE A 27 -6.31 1.44 10.16
CA ILE A 27 -5.66 0.17 9.88
C ILE A 27 -4.38 0.12 10.70
N ARG A 28 -4.12 -1.00 11.36
CA ARG A 28 -2.86 -1.24 12.08
C ARG A 28 -2.31 -2.60 11.73
N HIS A 29 -1.04 -2.64 11.37
CA HIS A 29 -0.32 -3.88 11.12
C HIS A 29 0.85 -4.01 12.09
N HIS A 30 1.11 -5.23 12.57
CA HIS A 30 2.23 -5.53 13.43
C HIS A 30 2.94 -6.79 12.94
N THR A 31 4.14 -6.61 12.40
CA THR A 31 5.01 -7.70 11.95
C THR A 31 6.13 -7.88 12.97
N ARG A 32 6.39 -9.13 13.38
CA ARG A 32 7.52 -9.47 14.24
C ARG A 32 8.28 -10.66 13.67
N PHE A 33 9.52 -10.42 13.28
CA PHE A 33 10.47 -11.47 12.94
C PHE A 33 11.27 -11.83 14.19
N ARG A 34 11.31 -13.12 14.54
CA ARG A 34 12.15 -13.66 15.60
C ARG A 34 13.13 -14.64 14.97
N TYR A 35 14.40 -14.35 15.09
CA TYR A 35 15.46 -15.17 14.51
C TYR A 35 15.90 -16.22 15.54
N SER A 36 16.21 -17.44 15.08
CA SER A 36 16.71 -18.50 15.96
C SER A 36 18.13 -18.21 16.47
N HIS A 37 18.88 -17.40 15.72
CA HIS A 37 20.21 -16.90 16.07
C HIS A 37 20.30 -15.42 15.67
N PRO A 38 21.12 -14.60 16.37
CA PRO A 38 21.23 -13.19 16.05
C PRO A 38 21.78 -12.95 14.65
N VAL A 39 21.14 -12.02 13.94
CA VAL A 39 21.51 -11.59 12.58
C VAL A 39 22.14 -10.21 12.62
N THR A 40 22.85 -9.86 11.56
CA THR A 40 23.41 -8.52 11.28
C THR A 40 22.97 -8.09 9.88
N GLU A 41 22.97 -6.78 9.62
CA GLU A 41 22.72 -6.22 8.28
C GLU A 41 21.38 -6.66 7.65
N GLY A 42 20.28 -6.51 8.39
CA GLY A 42 18.95 -6.77 7.84
C GLY A 42 18.53 -5.66 6.87
N PHE A 43 18.27 -5.99 5.60
CA PHE A 43 17.70 -5.09 4.59
C PHE A 43 16.22 -5.37 4.39
N MET A 44 15.38 -4.34 4.48
CA MET A 44 13.94 -4.50 4.43
C MET A 44 13.30 -3.49 3.48
N GLU A 45 12.30 -3.97 2.74
CA GLU A 45 11.35 -3.15 2.01
C GLU A 45 9.93 -3.39 2.55
N VAL A 46 9.19 -2.31 2.76
CA VAL A 46 7.84 -2.31 3.29
C VAL A 46 6.94 -1.54 2.31
N ARG A 47 5.99 -2.25 1.71
CA ARG A 47 4.97 -1.73 0.78
C ARG A 47 3.59 -1.76 1.44
N MET A 48 3.45 -1.05 2.57
CA MET A 48 2.25 -1.12 3.42
C MET A 48 1.48 0.20 3.48
N GLN A 49 1.96 1.26 2.82
CA GLN A 49 1.21 2.51 2.73
C GLN A 49 0.09 2.37 1.71
N PRO A 50 -1.18 2.55 2.09
CA PRO A 50 -2.29 2.52 1.15
C PRO A 50 -2.13 3.61 0.09
N ILE A 51 -2.37 3.26 -1.17
CA ILE A 51 -2.39 4.23 -2.26
C ILE A 51 -3.57 5.20 -2.08
N SER A 52 -3.35 6.48 -2.41
CA SER A 52 -4.41 7.48 -2.51
C SER A 52 -4.79 7.65 -3.97
N ASP A 53 -6.03 7.32 -4.32
CA ASP A 53 -6.55 7.38 -5.69
C ASP A 53 -8.05 7.78 -5.70
N GLU A 54 -8.74 7.53 -6.82
CA GLU A 54 -10.16 7.82 -6.92
C GLU A 54 -11.02 6.97 -5.98
N GLN A 55 -10.58 5.76 -5.64
CA GLN A 55 -11.34 4.83 -4.82
C GLN A 55 -11.15 5.08 -3.33
N GLN A 56 -9.97 5.53 -2.91
CA GLN A 56 -9.67 5.79 -1.51
C GLN A 56 -8.67 6.93 -1.30
N GLN A 57 -8.66 7.53 -0.12
CA GLN A 57 -7.68 8.53 0.30
C GLN A 57 -6.97 8.08 1.58
N CYS A 58 -5.65 7.97 1.55
CA CYS A 58 -4.83 7.77 2.74
C CYS A 58 -4.51 9.13 3.37
N HIS A 59 -5.12 9.43 4.51
CA HIS A 59 -4.93 10.71 5.22
C HIS A 59 -3.65 10.74 6.04
N SER A 60 -3.26 9.60 6.61
CA SER A 60 -2.00 9.49 7.35
C SER A 60 -1.48 8.06 7.29
N PHE A 61 -0.16 7.94 7.30
CA PHE A 61 0.55 6.68 7.41
C PHE A 61 1.76 6.86 8.31
N LYS A 62 2.02 5.90 9.19
CA LYS A 62 3.20 5.86 10.06
C LYS A 62 3.78 4.46 10.06
N LEU A 63 5.09 4.35 9.83
CA LEU A 63 5.87 3.14 10.04
C LEU A 63 6.83 3.36 11.22
N THR A 64 6.81 2.44 12.18
CA THR A 64 7.81 2.37 13.26
C THR A 64 8.55 1.05 13.18
N VAL A 65 9.87 1.10 13.38
CA VAL A 65 10.77 -0.05 13.29
C VAL A 65 11.55 -0.18 14.60
N GLU A 66 11.66 -1.40 15.13
CA GLU A 66 12.47 -1.75 16.29
C GLU A 66 13.34 -2.98 15.94
N PRO A 67 14.68 -2.92 16.06
CA PRO A 67 15.51 -1.78 16.48
C PRO A 67 15.34 -0.53 15.62
N GLN A 68 15.57 0.64 16.21
CA GLN A 68 15.38 1.91 15.49
C GLN A 68 16.31 1.96 14.27
N ALA A 69 15.71 2.19 13.11
CA ALA A 69 16.42 2.35 11.85
C ALA A 69 15.94 3.61 11.13
N ARG A 70 16.80 4.20 10.31
CA ARG A 70 16.42 5.29 9.42
C ARG A 70 15.62 4.72 8.26
N VAL A 71 14.38 5.19 8.11
CA VAL A 71 13.51 4.82 7.00
C VAL A 71 13.66 5.84 5.88
N MET A 72 13.88 5.34 4.67
CA MET A 72 13.91 6.10 3.42
C MET A 72 12.75 5.65 2.53
N MET A 73 12.32 6.52 1.62
CA MET A 73 11.13 6.29 0.80
C MET A 73 11.39 6.60 -0.67
N TYR A 74 10.79 5.82 -1.56
CA TYR A 74 10.72 6.10 -3.00
C TYR A 74 9.41 5.58 -3.57
N GLU A 75 9.02 6.08 -4.74
CA GLU A 75 7.87 5.60 -5.49
C GLU A 75 8.31 4.56 -6.53
N ASP A 76 7.63 3.42 -6.59
CA ASP A 76 7.87 2.42 -7.63
C ASP A 76 7.12 2.74 -8.94
N SER A 77 7.34 1.96 -10.00
CA SER A 77 6.71 2.18 -11.30
C SER A 77 5.19 2.01 -11.32
N MET A 78 4.60 1.49 -10.25
CA MET A 78 3.16 1.30 -10.08
C MET A 78 2.54 2.36 -9.15
N GLY A 79 3.33 3.34 -8.69
CA GLY A 79 2.87 4.40 -7.80
C GLY A 79 2.82 4.03 -6.31
N ASN A 80 3.37 2.88 -5.91
CA ASN A 80 3.41 2.53 -4.49
C ASN A 80 4.55 3.28 -3.80
N LEU A 81 4.28 3.83 -2.60
CA LEU A 81 5.33 4.39 -1.76
C LEU A 81 6.06 3.26 -1.00
N VAL A 82 7.24 2.88 -1.49
CA VAL A 82 8.08 1.86 -0.90
C VAL A 82 8.93 2.47 0.21
N HIS A 83 8.88 1.87 1.39
CA HIS A 83 9.69 2.26 2.52
C HIS A 83 10.83 1.25 2.64
N HIS A 84 12.08 1.71 2.69
CA HIS A 84 13.22 0.82 2.89
C HIS A 84 14.08 1.31 4.05
N PHE A 85 14.67 0.35 4.75
CA PHE A 85 15.59 0.61 5.85
C PHE A 85 16.55 -0.57 6.00
N ASN A 86 17.66 -0.31 6.66
CA ASN A 86 18.61 -1.33 7.07
C ASN A 86 18.80 -1.30 8.60
N VAL A 87 19.02 -2.47 9.19
CA VAL A 87 19.37 -2.65 10.60
C VAL A 87 20.79 -3.23 10.68
N PRO A 88 21.83 -2.39 10.80
CA PRO A 88 23.22 -2.87 10.79
C PRO A 88 23.58 -3.65 12.06
N GLY A 89 23.07 -3.20 13.21
CA GLY A 89 23.40 -3.77 14.51
C GLY A 89 22.89 -5.21 14.66
N ARG A 90 23.61 -5.99 15.48
CA ARG A 90 23.23 -7.36 15.82
C ARG A 90 21.89 -7.38 16.55
N HIS A 91 20.95 -8.19 16.08
CA HIS A 91 19.63 -8.33 16.69
C HIS A 91 19.09 -9.76 16.51
N ASP A 92 18.28 -10.21 17.46
CA ASP A 92 17.53 -11.47 17.42
C ASP A 92 16.08 -11.27 16.96
N GLN A 93 15.67 -10.02 16.78
CA GLN A 93 14.31 -9.66 16.46
C GLN A 93 14.23 -8.36 15.67
N LEU A 94 13.27 -8.32 14.75
CA LEU A 94 12.83 -7.12 14.05
C LEU A 94 11.31 -6.97 14.22
N VAL A 95 10.86 -5.81 14.67
CA VAL A 95 9.45 -5.45 14.79
C VAL A 95 9.15 -4.26 13.90
N MET A 96 8.09 -4.38 13.12
CA MET A 96 7.54 -3.30 12.30
C MET A 96 6.09 -3.10 12.69
N LYS A 97 5.70 -1.86 12.95
CA LYS A 97 4.29 -1.51 13.17
C LYS A 97 3.91 -0.42 12.17
N THR A 98 2.77 -0.59 11.52
CA THR A 98 2.19 0.44 10.66
C THR A 98 0.84 0.87 11.20
N GLU A 99 0.54 2.16 11.06
CA GLU A 99 -0.78 2.71 11.31
C GLU A 99 -1.17 3.60 10.14
N ALA A 100 -2.39 3.42 9.63
CA ALA A 100 -2.94 4.21 8.54
C ALA A 100 -4.36 4.67 8.86
N VAL A 101 -4.71 5.89 8.45
CA VAL A 101 -6.09 6.38 8.43
C VAL A 101 -6.51 6.59 6.99
N VAL A 102 -7.55 5.87 6.56
CA VAL A 102 -8.01 5.83 5.17
C VAL A 102 -9.49 6.19 5.09
N ALA A 103 -9.88 6.97 4.09
CA ALA A 103 -11.25 7.17 3.67
C ALA A 103 -11.50 6.38 2.38
N ALA A 104 -12.34 5.35 2.43
CA ALA A 104 -12.69 4.55 1.26
C ALA A 104 -14.07 4.94 0.73
N HIS A 105 -14.19 5.11 -0.59
CA HIS A 105 -15.46 5.38 -1.24
C HIS A 105 -16.17 4.06 -1.55
N ALA A 106 -17.46 3.96 -1.21
CA ALA A 106 -18.28 2.87 -1.71
C ALA A 106 -18.68 3.16 -3.16
N TYR A 107 -18.66 2.12 -3.99
CA TYR A 107 -19.06 2.17 -5.39
C TYR A 107 -20.33 1.33 -5.58
N ALA A 108 -21.25 1.80 -6.42
CA ALA A 108 -22.40 0.99 -6.78
C ALA A 108 -21.93 -0.34 -7.36
N SER A 109 -22.56 -1.44 -6.94
CA SER A 109 -22.26 -2.76 -7.51
C SER A 109 -22.47 -2.72 -9.01
N LEU A 110 -21.52 -3.28 -9.77
CA LEU A 110 -21.72 -3.50 -11.20
C LEU A 110 -23.00 -4.34 -11.39
N PRO A 111 -23.82 -4.03 -12.42
CA PRO A 111 -25.00 -4.84 -12.71
C PRO A 111 -24.59 -6.30 -12.96
N SER A 112 -25.41 -7.23 -12.47
CA SER A 112 -25.12 -8.67 -12.45
C SER A 112 -25.05 -9.33 -13.84
N THR A 113 -25.44 -8.62 -14.89
CA THR A 113 -25.37 -9.09 -16.27
C THR A 113 -24.76 -8.00 -17.15
N LEU A 114 -23.63 -8.32 -17.78
CA LEU A 114 -23.17 -7.56 -18.95
C LEU A 114 -24.02 -8.00 -20.13
N THR A 115 -25.08 -7.25 -20.45
CA THR A 115 -25.85 -7.51 -21.67
C THR A 115 -24.97 -7.16 -22.87
N SER A 116 -24.21 -8.14 -23.39
CA SER A 116 -23.55 -8.00 -24.68
C SER A 116 -24.64 -7.96 -25.76
N ARG A 117 -24.60 -6.92 -26.60
CA ARG A 117 -25.30 -6.90 -27.89
C ARG A 117 -24.40 -7.48 -28.97
#